data_AF-A0A3D4K899-F1
#
_entry.id   AF-A0A3D4K899-F1
#
_cell.length_a   1.000
_cell.length_b   1.000
_cell.length_c   1.000
_cell.angle_alpha   90.00
_cell.angle_beta   90.00
_cell.angle_gamma   90.00
#
_symmetry.space_group_name_H-M   'P 1'
#
loop_
_entity.id
_entity.type
_entity.pdbx_description
1 polymer ?
#
loop_
_entity_poly.entity_id
_entity_poly.type
_entity_poly.pdbx_seq_one_letter_code
_entity_poly.pdbx_strand_id
1 'polypeptide(L)'
;MANTIGSSFLNNTSSLAEKSAGLFSSNSETYLQLFLTQLKNQDPTQPMEVADMTQQLSQLTNSQQLIETNKNLETLIAMQNNGNASNLASFINKEVEYKGSDFLYDGTNPSELSYILGEGSNKTNIEILDAAGKVIFQADGSLDEGKHGIAWGGVTTTGAQAAAGQYRIRVNALDSEGVYQEQSTLIKGIVSGIDFASSSEPVIRIGKGIDKTTVELSNIASVQNIE
;
A
#
# COMPACT_ATOMS: atom_id res chain seq x y z
N MET A 1 -8.63 30.46 -6.61
CA MET A 1 -7.22 30.44 -6.19
C MET A 1 -7.00 29.14 -5.43
N ALA A 2 -6.51 28.09 -6.10
CA ALA A 2 -6.20 26.80 -5.48
C ALA A 2 -4.69 26.60 -5.53
N ASN A 3 -4.13 26.31 -4.36
CA ASN A 3 -2.72 26.40 -4.02
C ASN A 3 -1.94 25.19 -4.56
N THR A 4 -0.94 25.45 -5.39
CA THR A 4 0.07 24.50 -5.86
C THR A 4 1.08 24.24 -4.75
N ILE A 5 0.91 23.18 -3.95
CA ILE A 5 1.91 22.75 -2.96
C ILE A 5 1.90 21.21 -2.93
N GLY A 6 2.79 20.56 -3.69
CA GLY A 6 2.88 19.10 -3.64
C GLY A 6 4.03 18.48 -4.41
N SER A 7 4.56 19.15 -5.45
CA SER A 7 5.61 18.61 -6.31
C SER A 7 7.02 19.16 -6.05
N SER A 8 7.19 20.10 -5.11
CA SER A 8 8.48 20.76 -4.84
C SER A 8 9.25 20.22 -3.64
N PHE A 9 8.66 19.32 -2.81
CA PHE A 9 9.31 18.81 -1.59
C PHE A 9 10.03 17.47 -1.76
N LEU A 10 9.73 16.70 -2.82
CA LEU A 10 10.35 15.38 -3.08
C LEU A 10 11.67 15.47 -3.86
N ASN A 11 11.89 16.53 -4.65
CA ASN A 11 13.19 16.77 -5.31
C ASN A 11 14.24 17.35 -4.35
N ASN A 12 13.83 17.85 -3.19
CA ASN A 12 14.74 18.50 -2.26
C ASN A 12 15.42 17.50 -1.31
N THR A 13 14.83 16.32 -1.06
CA THR A 13 15.40 15.32 -0.13
C THR A 13 16.47 14.44 -0.78
N SER A 14 16.31 14.05 -2.05
CA SER A 14 17.38 13.37 -2.82
C SER A 14 18.57 14.30 -3.05
N SER A 15 18.31 15.56 -3.40
CA SER A 15 19.36 16.56 -3.60
C SER A 15 20.03 16.99 -2.29
N LEU A 16 19.36 16.96 -1.15
CA LEU A 16 20.00 17.21 0.15
C LEU A 16 20.90 16.05 0.59
N ALA A 17 20.52 14.79 0.33
CA ALA A 17 21.35 13.61 0.62
C ALA A 17 22.57 13.51 -0.31
N GLU A 18 22.40 13.79 -1.61
CA GLU A 18 23.49 13.87 -2.58
C GLU A 18 24.40 15.07 -2.32
N LYS A 19 23.84 16.21 -1.92
CA LYS A 19 24.61 17.42 -1.56
C LYS A 19 25.30 17.28 -0.21
N SER A 20 24.72 16.55 0.76
CA SER A 20 25.41 16.20 1.99
C SER A 20 26.53 15.18 1.74
N ALA A 21 26.31 14.16 0.90
CA ALA A 21 27.36 13.22 0.52
C ALA A 21 28.49 13.90 -0.28
N GLY A 22 28.16 14.83 -1.17
CA GLY A 22 29.12 15.64 -1.94
C GLY A 22 29.91 16.62 -1.07
N LEU A 23 29.25 17.38 -0.18
CA LEU A 23 29.92 18.28 0.77
C LEU A 23 30.80 17.53 1.77
N PHE A 24 30.43 16.30 2.16
CA PHE A 24 31.18 15.51 3.15
C PHE A 24 32.36 14.74 2.54
N SER A 25 32.23 14.26 1.29
CA SER A 25 33.33 13.71 0.48
C SER A 25 34.41 14.77 0.24
N SER A 26 34.01 15.96 -0.23
CA SER A 26 34.94 17.09 -0.41
C SER A 26 35.56 17.57 0.89
N ASN A 27 34.83 17.54 2.01
CA ASN A 27 35.39 17.86 3.32
C ASN A 27 36.39 16.80 3.79
N SER A 28 36.13 15.50 3.60
CA SER A 28 37.05 14.43 4.02
C SER A 28 38.38 14.48 3.27
N GLU A 29 38.35 14.75 1.95
CA GLU A 29 39.56 14.96 1.15
C GLU A 29 40.31 16.24 1.53
N THR A 30 39.59 17.34 1.80
CA THR A 30 40.19 18.60 2.26
C THR A 30 40.81 18.45 3.65
N TYR A 31 40.17 17.71 4.55
CA TYR A 31 40.72 17.36 5.88
C TYR A 31 41.95 16.45 5.78
N LEU A 32 41.95 15.45 4.89
CA LEU A 32 43.12 14.61 4.63
C LEU A 32 44.28 15.39 3.99
N GLN A 33 44.00 16.39 3.15
CA GLN A 33 45.00 17.31 2.61
C GLN A 33 45.61 18.22 3.68
N LEU A 34 44.77 18.76 4.58
CA LEU A 34 45.23 19.53 5.73
C LEU A 34 46.03 18.65 6.71
N PHE A 35 45.62 17.41 6.91
CA PHE A 35 46.33 16.39 7.71
C PHE A 35 47.73 16.08 7.16
N LEU A 36 47.86 15.83 5.84
CA LEU A 36 49.15 15.60 5.19
C LEU A 36 50.07 16.83 5.27
N THR A 37 49.48 18.02 5.23
CA THR A 37 50.20 19.30 5.32
C THR A 37 50.72 19.56 6.74
N GLN A 38 49.93 19.24 7.76
CA GLN A 38 50.33 19.36 9.17
C GLN A 38 51.39 18.30 9.54
N LEU A 39 51.24 17.05 9.10
CA LEU A 39 52.19 15.97 9.38
C LEU A 39 53.57 16.21 8.75
N LYS A 40 53.64 16.93 7.62
CA LYS A 40 54.89 17.40 6.99
C LYS A 40 55.61 18.49 7.78
N ASN A 41 54.92 19.18 8.70
CA ASN A 41 55.40 20.37 9.41
C ASN A 41 55.40 20.19 10.95
N GLN A 42 55.18 18.98 11.47
CA GLN A 42 55.13 18.71 12.91
C GLN A 42 56.53 18.61 13.54
N ASP A 43 56.70 19.29 14.67
CA ASP A 43 57.84 19.14 15.59
C ASP A 43 57.66 17.81 16.36
N PRO A 44 58.68 16.92 16.44
CA PRO A 44 58.57 15.56 16.98
C PRO A 44 58.25 15.45 18.49
N THR A 45 57.97 16.55 19.18
CA THR A 45 57.82 16.60 20.64
C THR A 45 56.37 16.60 21.16
N GLN A 46 55.33 16.62 20.29
CA GLN A 46 53.91 16.65 20.72
C GLN A 46 53.00 15.60 20.02
N PRO A 47 53.13 14.31 20.36
CA PRO A 47 52.35 13.23 19.74
C PRO A 47 50.87 13.15 20.18
N MET A 48 50.41 13.95 21.15
CA MET A 48 49.02 13.86 21.69
C MET A 48 47.94 14.32 20.71
N GLU A 49 48.16 15.39 19.92
CA GLU A 49 47.14 15.87 18.95
C GLU A 49 46.85 14.86 17.84
N VAL A 50 47.84 14.04 17.46
CA VAL A 50 47.71 13.04 16.40
C VAL A 50 46.80 11.88 16.84
N ALA A 51 46.83 11.50 18.13
CA ALA A 51 45.98 10.46 18.67
C ALA A 51 44.49 10.88 18.71
N ASP A 52 44.19 12.10 19.17
CA ASP A 52 42.82 12.62 19.24
C ASP A 52 42.20 12.84 17.86
N MET A 53 42.99 13.26 16.86
CA MET A 53 42.52 13.37 15.48
C MET A 53 42.33 12.01 14.79
N THR A 54 43.19 11.03 15.07
CA THR A 54 43.02 9.66 14.56
C THR A 54 41.75 9.03 15.14
N GLN A 55 41.44 9.32 16.41
CA GLN A 55 40.19 8.93 17.06
C GLN A 55 38.97 9.55 16.38
N GLN A 56 39.01 10.85 16.02
CA GLN A 56 37.93 11.53 15.30
C GLN A 56 37.77 11.02 13.85
N LEU A 57 38.87 10.75 13.15
CA LEU A 57 38.84 10.16 11.81
C LEU A 57 38.21 8.75 11.85
N SER A 58 38.59 7.93 12.83
CA SER A 58 37.98 6.60 13.01
C SER A 58 36.47 6.68 13.26
N GLN A 59 36.01 7.63 14.09
CA GLN A 59 34.59 7.87 14.31
C GLN A 59 33.86 8.31 13.03
N LEU A 60 34.48 9.16 12.22
CA LEU A 60 33.96 9.58 10.92
C LEU A 60 33.90 8.42 9.92
N THR A 61 34.95 7.60 9.82
CA THR A 61 34.96 6.40 8.97
C THR A 61 33.87 5.42 9.38
N ASN A 62 33.64 5.23 10.69
CA ASN A 62 32.56 4.38 11.18
C ASN A 62 31.17 4.95 10.84
N SER A 63 30.97 6.26 10.97
CA SER A 63 29.71 6.90 10.56
C SER A 63 29.50 6.81 9.04
N GLN A 64 30.56 6.93 8.25
CA GLN A 64 30.51 6.79 6.79
C GLN A 64 30.14 5.36 6.40
N GLN A 65 30.74 4.37 7.06
CA GLN A 65 30.41 2.97 6.87
C GLN A 65 28.94 2.71 7.22
N LEU A 66 28.42 3.31 8.30
CA LEU A 66 27.01 3.20 8.68
C LEU A 66 26.07 3.81 7.63
N ILE A 67 26.41 5.01 7.11
CA ILE A 67 25.63 5.67 6.04
C ILE A 67 25.62 4.81 4.78
N GLU A 68 26.78 4.28 4.37
CA GLU A 68 26.90 3.43 3.20
C GLU A 68 26.15 2.10 3.38
N THR A 69 26.20 1.51 4.59
CA THR A 69 25.39 0.34 4.94
C THR A 69 23.90 0.66 4.84
N ASN A 70 23.43 1.80 5.37
CA ASN A 70 22.04 2.20 5.27
C ASN A 70 21.61 2.38 3.80
N LYS A 71 22.44 3.01 2.96
CA LYS A 71 22.19 3.16 1.52
C LYS A 71 22.10 1.81 0.79
N ASN A 72 22.96 0.87 1.15
CA ASN A 72 22.91 -0.50 0.61
C ASN A 72 21.64 -1.24 1.08
N LEU A 73 21.21 -1.04 2.33
CA LEU A 73 19.95 -1.57 2.85
C LEU A 73 18.74 -0.99 2.10
N GLU A 74 18.71 0.32 1.87
CA GLU A 74 17.67 0.97 1.06
C GLU A 74 17.62 0.42 -0.37
N THR A 75 18.78 0.20 -0.98
CA THR A 75 18.90 -0.40 -2.32
C THR A 75 18.38 -1.82 -2.35
N LEU A 76 18.71 -2.65 -1.35
CA LEU A 76 18.20 -4.02 -1.22
C LEU A 76 16.68 -4.05 -1.08
N ILE A 77 16.12 -3.16 -0.25
CA ILE A 77 14.66 -3.04 -0.09
C ILE A 77 14.01 -2.63 -1.42
N ALA A 78 14.58 -1.67 -2.14
CA ALA A 78 14.08 -1.25 -3.44
C ALA A 78 14.14 -2.39 -4.48
N MET A 79 15.22 -3.18 -4.51
CA MET A 79 15.34 -4.35 -5.38
C MET A 79 14.31 -5.44 -5.04
N GLN A 80 14.05 -5.68 -3.75
CA GLN A 80 13.03 -6.63 -3.31
C GLN A 80 11.62 -6.17 -3.71
N ASN A 81 11.31 -4.89 -3.56
CA ASN A 81 10.04 -4.30 -4.01
C ASN A 81 9.87 -4.42 -5.53
N ASN A 82 10.92 -4.18 -6.33
CA ASN A 82 10.89 -4.36 -7.78
C ASN A 82 10.71 -5.84 -8.21
N GLY A 83 11.31 -6.78 -7.47
CA GLY A 83 11.07 -8.22 -7.70
C GLY A 83 9.61 -8.60 -7.48
N ASN A 84 9.00 -8.09 -6.40
CA ASN A 84 7.57 -8.26 -6.15
C ASN A 84 6.72 -7.58 -7.23
N ALA A 85 7.12 -6.41 -7.73
CA ALA A 85 6.41 -5.68 -8.78
C ALA A 85 6.22 -6.49 -10.06
N SER A 86 7.25 -7.21 -10.51
CA SER A 86 7.19 -8.02 -11.73
C SER A 86 6.17 -9.16 -11.62
N ASN A 87 6.08 -9.79 -10.45
CA ASN A 87 5.09 -10.84 -10.20
C ASN A 87 3.67 -10.26 -10.15
N LEU A 88 3.51 -9.08 -9.57
CA LEU A 88 2.22 -8.39 -9.47
C LEU A 88 1.75 -7.83 -10.80
N ALA A 89 2.67 -7.42 -11.69
CA ALA A 89 2.34 -6.97 -13.04
C ALA A 89 1.55 -8.02 -13.82
N SER A 90 1.74 -9.31 -13.49
CA SER A 90 0.95 -10.41 -14.05
C SER A 90 -0.53 -10.40 -13.63
N PHE A 91 -0.92 -9.62 -12.62
CA PHE A 91 -2.31 -9.48 -12.18
C PHE A 91 -3.05 -8.38 -12.94
N ILE A 92 -2.35 -7.49 -13.65
CA ILE A 92 -2.99 -6.45 -14.45
C ILE A 92 -3.88 -7.11 -15.51
N ASN A 93 -5.11 -6.61 -15.65
CA ASN A 93 -6.17 -7.19 -16.50
C ASN A 93 -6.59 -8.61 -16.11
N LYS A 94 -6.30 -9.06 -14.88
CA LYS A 94 -6.93 -10.25 -14.31
C LYS A 94 -8.11 -9.86 -13.43
N GLU A 95 -9.06 -10.78 -13.33
CA GLU A 95 -10.11 -10.69 -12.33
C GLU A 95 -9.54 -11.19 -11.00
N VAL A 96 -9.75 -10.40 -9.95
CA VAL A 96 -9.36 -10.78 -8.59
C VAL A 96 -10.59 -10.75 -7.70
N GLU A 97 -10.63 -11.71 -6.79
CA GLU A 97 -11.56 -11.68 -5.67
C GLU A 97 -10.78 -11.30 -4.42
N TYR A 98 -11.27 -10.31 -3.69
CA TYR A 98 -10.62 -9.77 -2.50
C TYR A 98 -11.60 -9.60 -1.35
N LYS A 99 -11.08 -9.71 -0.13
CA LYS A 99 -11.82 -9.42 1.10
C LYS A 99 -12.07 -7.93 1.20
N GLY A 100 -13.33 -7.56 1.36
CA GLY A 100 -13.74 -6.17 1.43
C GLY A 100 -15.25 -6.03 1.42
N SER A 101 -15.74 -4.87 1.85
CA SER A 101 -17.17 -4.53 1.82
C SER A 101 -17.50 -3.38 0.88
N ASP A 102 -16.50 -2.59 0.48
CA ASP A 102 -16.67 -1.45 -0.43
C ASP A 102 -16.38 -1.86 -1.87
N PHE A 103 -17.32 -1.63 -2.77
CA PHE A 103 -17.20 -1.93 -4.20
C PHE A 103 -17.66 -0.75 -5.06
N LEU A 104 -17.25 -0.77 -6.33
CA LEU A 104 -17.67 0.20 -7.32
C LEU A 104 -18.73 -0.42 -8.23
N TYR A 105 -19.84 0.27 -8.40
CA TYR A 105 -20.86 -0.05 -9.39
C TYR A 105 -20.73 0.88 -10.60
N ASP A 106 -20.69 0.33 -11.81
CA ASP A 106 -20.47 1.07 -13.05
C ASP A 106 -21.77 1.67 -13.66
N GLY A 107 -22.91 1.47 -13.00
CA GLY A 107 -24.22 1.94 -13.46
C GLY A 107 -24.93 1.00 -14.45
N THR A 108 -24.23 -0.02 -14.97
CA THR A 108 -24.69 -0.82 -16.12
C THR A 108 -24.60 -2.32 -15.89
N ASN A 109 -23.43 -2.83 -15.51
CA ASN A 109 -23.16 -4.25 -15.33
C ASN A 109 -23.41 -4.67 -13.88
N PRO A 110 -24.00 -5.86 -13.63
CA PRO A 110 -24.18 -6.36 -12.28
C PRO A 110 -22.85 -6.45 -11.50
N SER A 111 -22.84 -5.99 -10.25
CA SER A 111 -21.72 -6.20 -9.34
C SER A 111 -21.79 -7.61 -8.77
N GLU A 112 -20.76 -8.42 -9.06
CA GLU A 112 -20.58 -9.74 -8.47
C GLU A 112 -19.92 -9.64 -7.09
N LEU A 113 -20.67 -10.02 -6.07
CA LEU A 113 -20.26 -10.01 -4.67
C LEU A 113 -20.42 -11.41 -4.12
N SER A 114 -19.72 -11.71 -3.03
CA SER A 114 -19.87 -12.97 -2.31
C SER A 114 -19.71 -12.75 -0.82
N TYR A 115 -20.26 -13.67 -0.03
CA TYR A 115 -20.05 -13.73 1.40
C TYR A 115 -19.78 -15.16 1.82
N ILE A 116 -18.98 -15.33 2.87
CA ILE A 116 -18.73 -16.62 3.50
C ILE A 116 -19.50 -16.64 4.80
N LEU A 117 -20.36 -17.63 4.95
CA LEU A 117 -21.15 -17.90 6.14
C LEU A 117 -20.54 -19.04 6.95
N GLY A 118 -20.46 -18.87 8.27
CA GLY A 118 -20.18 -19.97 9.20
C GLY A 118 -21.39 -20.89 9.41
N GLU A 119 -21.21 -21.96 10.18
CA GLU A 119 -22.31 -22.83 10.58
C GLU A 119 -23.37 -22.10 11.44
N GLY A 120 -24.62 -22.55 11.33
CA GLY A 120 -25.67 -22.19 12.29
C GLY A 120 -26.38 -20.87 12.06
N SER A 121 -26.33 -20.29 10.84
CA SER A 121 -27.18 -19.13 10.53
C SER A 121 -28.65 -19.53 10.45
N ASN A 122 -29.50 -18.83 11.19
CA ASN A 122 -30.95 -18.97 11.16
C ASN A 122 -31.64 -17.85 10.37
N LYS A 123 -30.96 -16.71 10.20
CA LYS A 123 -31.42 -15.60 9.37
C LYS A 123 -30.25 -14.81 8.81
N THR A 124 -30.18 -14.71 7.48
CA THR A 124 -29.18 -13.88 6.78
C THR A 124 -29.88 -12.79 5.99
N ASN A 125 -29.49 -11.53 6.22
CA ASN A 125 -29.98 -10.38 5.49
C ASN A 125 -28.82 -9.64 4.82
N ILE A 126 -28.92 -9.43 3.52
CA ILE A 126 -27.92 -8.74 2.70
C ILE A 126 -28.43 -7.33 2.44
N GLU A 127 -27.60 -6.35 2.74
CA GLU A 127 -27.88 -4.93 2.55
C GLU A 127 -26.81 -4.31 1.65
N ILE A 128 -27.23 -3.43 0.74
CA ILE A 128 -26.32 -2.57 -0.01
C ILE A 128 -26.59 -1.13 0.36
N LEU A 129 -25.54 -0.45 0.77
CA LEU A 129 -25.54 0.92 1.26
C LEU A 129 -24.89 1.85 0.25
N ASP A 130 -25.44 3.05 0.10
CA ASP A 130 -24.81 4.12 -0.66
C ASP A 130 -23.66 4.80 0.11
N ALA A 131 -22.98 5.75 -0.52
CA ALA A 131 -21.89 6.53 0.08
C ALA A 131 -22.31 7.34 1.33
N ALA A 132 -23.61 7.60 1.52
CA ALA A 132 -24.15 8.26 2.71
C ALA A 132 -24.50 7.26 3.84
N GLY A 133 -24.29 5.96 3.60
CA GLY A 133 -24.62 4.90 4.56
C GLY A 133 -26.12 4.57 4.60
N LYS A 134 -26.90 4.99 3.60
CA LYS A 134 -28.33 4.64 3.50
C LYS A 134 -28.46 3.29 2.80
N VAL A 135 -29.28 2.40 3.38
CA VAL A 135 -29.65 1.13 2.72
C VAL A 135 -30.52 1.44 1.51
N ILE A 136 -30.04 1.05 0.33
CA ILE A 136 -30.74 1.25 -0.94
C ILE A 136 -31.27 -0.06 -1.52
N PHE A 137 -30.71 -1.19 -1.12
CA PHE A 137 -31.14 -2.52 -1.54
C PHE A 137 -31.02 -3.50 -0.36
N GLN A 138 -31.94 -4.44 -0.31
CA GLN A 138 -32.01 -5.47 0.72
C GLN A 138 -32.53 -6.77 0.11
N ALA A 139 -31.95 -7.90 0.50
CA ALA A 139 -32.37 -9.23 0.08
C ALA A 139 -32.09 -10.26 1.17
N ASP A 140 -32.89 -11.32 1.20
CA ASP A 140 -32.60 -12.48 2.04
C ASP A 140 -31.37 -13.22 1.49
N GLY A 141 -30.46 -13.61 2.39
CA GLY A 141 -29.30 -14.43 2.08
C GLY A 141 -29.53 -15.91 2.37
N SER A 142 -28.58 -16.74 1.94
CA SER A 142 -28.52 -18.15 2.27
C SER A 142 -28.26 -18.36 3.76
N LEU A 143 -28.75 -19.49 4.27
CA LEU A 143 -28.55 -19.95 5.64
C LEU A 143 -27.50 -21.07 5.73
N ASP A 144 -27.15 -21.67 4.60
CA ASP A 144 -26.19 -22.76 4.54
C ASP A 144 -24.77 -22.25 4.84
N GLU A 145 -23.93 -23.09 5.46
CA GLU A 145 -22.51 -22.78 5.63
C GLU A 145 -21.81 -22.68 4.27
N GLY A 146 -20.82 -21.80 4.17
CA GLY A 146 -19.90 -21.72 3.05
C GLY A 146 -20.02 -20.44 2.25
N LYS A 147 -19.50 -20.46 1.03
CA LYS A 147 -19.43 -19.29 0.15
C LYS A 147 -20.70 -19.18 -0.70
N HIS A 148 -21.31 -18.01 -0.65
CA HIS A 148 -22.53 -17.67 -1.40
C HIS A 148 -22.30 -16.44 -2.26
N GLY A 149 -22.76 -16.50 -3.51
CA GLY A 149 -22.66 -15.40 -4.48
C GLY A 149 -23.94 -14.57 -4.53
N ILE A 150 -23.79 -13.27 -4.75
CA ILE A 150 -24.89 -12.34 -5.05
C ILE A 150 -24.47 -11.42 -6.20
N ALA A 151 -25.35 -11.31 -7.22
CA ALA A 151 -25.19 -10.37 -8.32
C ALA A 151 -26.18 -9.23 -8.15
N TRP A 152 -25.70 -8.03 -7.84
CA TRP A 152 -26.55 -6.85 -7.73
C TRP A 152 -26.53 -6.03 -9.01
N GLY A 153 -27.66 -5.98 -9.70
CA GLY A 153 -27.82 -5.24 -10.97
C GLY A 153 -28.01 -3.72 -10.84
N GLY A 154 -27.84 -3.15 -9.65
CA GLY A 154 -28.06 -1.70 -9.41
C GLY A 154 -29.51 -1.31 -9.14
N VAL A 155 -30.45 -2.26 -9.10
CA VAL A 155 -31.85 -1.95 -8.82
C VAL A 155 -32.03 -1.76 -7.31
N THR A 156 -32.58 -0.61 -6.92
CA THR A 156 -32.87 -0.26 -5.53
C THR A 156 -34.19 -0.88 -5.06
N THR A 157 -34.45 -0.86 -3.76
CA THR A 157 -35.73 -1.28 -3.14
C THR A 157 -36.95 -0.53 -3.67
N THR A 158 -36.77 0.67 -4.22
CA THR A 158 -37.85 1.44 -4.86
C THR A 158 -38.03 1.09 -6.35
N GLY A 159 -37.26 0.14 -6.88
CA GLY A 159 -37.25 -0.25 -8.29
C GLY A 159 -36.52 0.71 -9.21
N ALA A 160 -35.88 1.76 -8.67
CA ALA A 160 -35.09 2.71 -9.45
C ALA A 160 -33.67 2.18 -9.68
N GLN A 161 -33.07 2.57 -10.80
CA GLN A 161 -31.66 2.28 -11.09
C GLN A 161 -30.75 3.19 -10.25
N ALA A 162 -29.80 2.59 -9.53
CA ALA A 162 -28.76 3.29 -8.80
C ALA A 162 -27.76 3.95 -9.77
N ALA A 163 -27.21 5.09 -9.37
CA ALA A 163 -26.18 5.76 -10.16
C ALA A 163 -24.84 4.99 -10.10
N ALA A 164 -23.97 5.20 -11.08
CA ALA A 164 -22.58 4.74 -10.97
C ALA A 164 -21.90 5.40 -9.76
N GLY A 165 -21.13 4.62 -9.00
CA GLY A 165 -20.49 5.12 -7.79
C GLY A 165 -20.06 4.02 -6.82
N GLN A 166 -19.58 4.45 -5.66
CA GLN A 166 -19.13 3.56 -4.60
C GLN A 166 -20.30 3.14 -3.70
N TYR A 167 -20.34 1.86 -3.39
CA TYR A 167 -21.35 1.23 -2.55
C TYR A 167 -20.69 0.28 -1.55
N ARG A 168 -21.43 -0.06 -0.50
CA ARG A 168 -20.98 -1.00 0.53
C ARG A 168 -21.96 -2.15 0.68
N ILE A 169 -21.47 -3.38 0.64
CA ILE A 169 -22.23 -4.57 1.05
C ILE A 169 -22.11 -4.76 2.56
N ARG A 170 -23.24 -5.06 3.20
CA ARG A 170 -23.31 -5.49 4.60
C ARG A 170 -24.11 -6.78 4.67
N VAL A 171 -23.57 -7.78 5.35
CA VAL A 171 -24.25 -9.05 5.60
C VAL A 171 -24.53 -9.17 7.08
N ASN A 172 -25.80 -9.22 7.42
CA ASN A 172 -26.33 -9.33 8.77
C ASN A 172 -26.85 -10.75 8.96
N ALA A 173 -25.99 -11.65 9.46
CA ALA A 173 -26.34 -13.03 9.77
C ALA A 173 -26.57 -13.21 11.26
N LEU A 174 -27.64 -13.91 11.63
CA LEU A 174 -28.07 -14.18 13.00
C LEU A 174 -28.13 -15.69 13.21
N ASP A 175 -27.62 -16.16 14.33
CA ASP A 175 -27.75 -17.56 14.75
C ASP A 175 -29.14 -17.88 15.32
N SER A 176 -29.32 -19.11 15.81
CA SER A 176 -30.57 -19.54 16.46
C SER A 176 -30.91 -18.79 17.74
N GLU A 177 -29.93 -18.15 18.39
CA GLU A 177 -30.11 -17.35 19.61
C GLU A 177 -30.36 -15.86 19.29
N GLY A 178 -30.30 -15.47 18.02
CA GLY A 178 -30.46 -14.09 17.57
C GLY A 178 -29.19 -13.25 17.77
N VAL A 179 -28.02 -13.88 17.89
CA VAL A 179 -26.72 -13.20 17.99
C VAL A 179 -26.13 -13.01 16.59
N TYR A 180 -25.56 -11.84 16.34
CA TYR A 180 -24.89 -11.57 15.07
C TYR A 180 -23.61 -12.41 14.94
N GLN A 181 -23.50 -13.10 13.82
CA GLN A 181 -22.31 -13.86 13.46
C GLN A 181 -21.36 -13.00 12.63
N GLU A 182 -20.05 -13.15 12.86
CA GLU A 182 -19.03 -12.53 12.00
C GLU A 182 -19.04 -13.18 10.62
N GLN A 183 -19.00 -12.35 9.58
CA GLN A 183 -19.03 -12.78 8.19
C GLN A 183 -17.93 -12.09 7.39
N SER A 184 -17.38 -12.79 6.40
CA SER A 184 -16.45 -12.20 5.44
C SER A 184 -17.16 -11.93 4.13
N THR A 185 -17.06 -10.70 3.63
CA THR A 185 -17.49 -10.35 2.27
C THR A 185 -16.30 -10.36 1.32
N LEU A 186 -16.58 -10.79 0.10
CA LEU A 186 -15.64 -10.95 -1.00
C LEU A 186 -16.20 -10.17 -2.18
N ILE A 187 -15.33 -9.40 -2.84
CA ILE A 187 -15.70 -8.55 -3.97
C ILE A 187 -14.84 -8.97 -5.15
N LYS A 188 -15.47 -9.09 -6.32
CA LYS A 188 -14.74 -9.28 -7.57
C LYS A 188 -14.43 -7.94 -8.22
N GLY A 189 -13.28 -7.86 -8.87
CA GLY A 189 -12.98 -6.74 -9.75
C GLY A 189 -11.75 -6.97 -10.59
N ILE A 190 -11.60 -6.13 -11.62
CA ILE A 190 -10.47 -6.19 -12.55
C ILE A 190 -9.35 -5.29 -12.06
N VAL A 191 -8.15 -5.84 -11.97
CA VAL A 191 -6.95 -5.07 -11.62
C VAL A 191 -6.56 -4.16 -12.77
N SER A 192 -6.52 -2.85 -12.51
CA SER A 192 -6.13 -1.83 -13.48
C SER A 192 -4.75 -1.25 -13.26
N GLY A 193 -4.12 -1.54 -12.11
CA GLY A 193 -2.77 -1.10 -11.83
C GLY A 193 -2.27 -1.61 -10.50
N ILE A 194 -0.99 -1.38 -10.25
CA ILE A 194 -0.33 -1.65 -8.98
C ILE A 194 0.27 -0.34 -8.52
N ASP A 195 0.07 -0.03 -7.26
CA ASP A 195 0.68 1.12 -6.62
C ASP A 195 1.79 0.64 -5.68
N PHE A 196 2.96 1.22 -5.86
CA PHE A 196 4.10 1.08 -4.95
C PHE A 196 4.20 2.40 -4.19
N ALA A 197 3.09 2.79 -3.54
CA ALA A 197 3.11 3.90 -2.60
C ALA A 197 4.17 3.58 -1.53
N SER A 198 4.81 4.61 -0.96
CA SER A 198 5.98 4.55 -0.08
C SER A 198 5.80 3.75 1.23
N SER A 199 4.68 3.04 1.41
CA SER A 199 4.52 1.96 2.37
C SER A 199 5.27 0.70 1.92
N SER A 200 5.74 -0.09 2.88
CA SER A 200 6.54 -1.30 2.64
C SER A 200 5.84 -2.41 1.84
N GLU A 201 4.55 -2.30 1.59
CA GLU A 201 3.77 -3.30 0.85
C GLU A 201 3.10 -2.70 -0.39
N PRO A 202 3.28 -3.32 -1.57
CA PRO A 202 2.56 -2.93 -2.78
C PRO A 202 1.07 -3.22 -2.64
N VAL A 203 0.25 -2.33 -3.23
CA VAL A 203 -1.21 -2.45 -3.25
C VAL A 203 -1.70 -2.55 -4.70
N ILE A 204 -2.81 -3.25 -4.91
CA ILE A 204 -3.44 -3.32 -6.23
C ILE A 204 -4.56 -2.29 -6.35
N ARG A 205 -4.74 -1.76 -7.55
CA ARG A 205 -5.83 -0.86 -7.91
C ARG A 205 -6.83 -1.61 -8.75
N ILE A 206 -8.09 -1.59 -8.33
CA ILE A 206 -9.20 -2.31 -8.95
C ILE A 206 -10.20 -1.30 -9.49
N GLY A 207 -10.71 -1.52 -10.71
CA GLY A 207 -11.67 -0.64 -11.37
C GLY A 207 -11.07 0.16 -12.54
N LYS A 208 -11.93 0.80 -13.36
CA LYS A 208 -11.53 1.53 -14.57
C LYS A 208 -11.67 3.05 -14.38
N GLY A 209 -10.79 3.83 -14.99
CA GLY A 209 -10.90 5.30 -15.00
C GLY A 209 -10.45 5.98 -13.71
N ILE A 210 -11.18 7.00 -13.26
CA ILE A 210 -10.88 7.76 -12.03
C ILE A 210 -11.34 7.04 -10.76
N ASP A 211 -12.31 6.14 -10.89
CA ASP A 211 -12.89 5.40 -9.79
C ASP A 211 -12.11 4.09 -9.59
N LYS A 212 -11.21 4.10 -8.61
CA LYS A 212 -10.35 2.95 -8.31
C LYS A 212 -10.36 2.67 -6.83
N THR A 213 -10.58 1.40 -6.49
CA THR A 213 -10.43 0.90 -5.13
C THR A 213 -9.00 0.38 -4.95
N THR A 214 -8.37 0.74 -3.85
CA THR A 214 -7.03 0.25 -3.50
C THR A 214 -7.17 -0.89 -2.52
N VAL A 215 -6.52 -2.02 -2.81
CA VAL A 215 -6.61 -3.25 -2.02
C VAL A 215 -5.22 -3.77 -1.73
N GLU A 216 -4.95 -4.09 -0.47
CA GLU A 216 -3.71 -4.73 -0.03
C GLU A 216 -3.64 -6.18 -0.52
N LEU A 217 -2.43 -6.65 -0.80
CA LEU A 217 -2.21 -8.01 -1.30
C LEU A 217 -2.64 -9.09 -0.31
N SER A 218 -2.55 -8.81 0.99
CA SER A 218 -3.01 -9.66 2.08
C SER A 218 -4.51 -9.98 2.00
N ASN A 219 -5.29 -9.11 1.36
CA ASN A 219 -6.74 -9.25 1.24
C ASN A 219 -7.17 -9.98 -0.04
N ILE A 220 -6.24 -10.35 -0.94
CA ILE A 220 -6.58 -11.09 -2.17
C ILE A 220 -6.91 -12.54 -1.82
N ALA A 221 -8.13 -12.96 -2.13
CA ALA A 221 -8.61 -14.31 -1.92
C ALA A 221 -8.33 -15.23 -3.13
N SER A 222 -8.50 -14.72 -4.36
CA SER A 222 -8.13 -15.46 -5.58
C SER A 222 -7.84 -14.54 -6.78
N VAL A 223 -7.11 -15.06 -7.76
CA VAL A 223 -6.76 -14.38 -9.03
C VAL A 223 -7.08 -15.31 -10.19
N GLN A 224 -7.84 -14.84 -11.18
CA GLN A 224 -8.26 -15.62 -12.34
C GLN A 224 -8.04 -14.86 -13.65
N ASN A 225 -7.80 -15.59 -14.75
CA ASN A 225 -7.76 -14.99 -16.09
C ASN A 225 -9.18 -14.60 -16.50
N ILE A 226 -9.31 -13.48 -17.22
CA ILE A 226 -10.55 -13.11 -17.88
C ILE A 226 -10.66 -13.97 -19.15
N GLU A 227 -11.73 -14.76 -19.28
CA GLU A 227 -12.04 -15.51 -20.51
C GLU A 227 -12.51 -14.61 -21.66
#